data_AF-A0A9P7C363-F1
#
_entry.id   AF-A0A9P7C363-F1
#
_cell.length_a   1.000
_cell.length_b   1.000
_cell.length_c   1.000
_cell.angle_alpha   90.00
_cell.angle_beta   90.00
_cell.angle_gamma   90.00
#
_symmetry.space_group_name_H-M   'P 1'
#
loop_
_entity.id
_entity.type
_entity.pdbx_description
1 polymer ?
#
loop_
_entity_poly.entity_id
_entity_poly.type
_entity_poly.pdbx_seq_one_letter_code
_entity_poly.pdbx_strand_id
1 'polypeptide(L)'
;MTFWALPLPQAAITPWWRLLHNPIGVAPKLFRWNPTSFPSPLCRFCTEVEDTFHFVVRCPTKWVFWSAGLTEMNSASCFKTSEDVWTALVTFQDTADNLQIDTTTMYQLGFIFLAVWKQHWRCAFDDIPWSLSAALALLQQNRHLVLPDLE
;
A
#
# COMPACT_ATOMS: atom_id res chain seq x y z
N MET A 1 -6.19 -15.40 14.13
CA MET A 1 -6.42 -14.62 12.90
C MET A 1 -7.37 -13.48 13.21
N THR A 2 -6.83 -12.29 13.45
CA THR A 2 -7.51 -11.08 13.95
C THR A 2 -7.78 -10.05 12.85
N PHE A 3 -7.27 -10.26 11.62
CA PHE A 3 -7.40 -9.33 10.50
C PHE A 3 -8.86 -8.95 10.20
N TRP A 4 -9.77 -9.92 10.23
CA TRP A 4 -11.20 -9.71 9.97
C TRP A 4 -11.95 -9.00 11.10
N ALA A 5 -11.34 -8.94 12.28
CA ALA A 5 -11.88 -8.24 13.45
C ALA A 5 -11.37 -6.79 13.54
N LEU A 6 -10.50 -6.34 12.62
CA LEU A 6 -10.06 -4.96 12.57
C LEU A 6 -11.21 -4.07 12.10
N PRO A 7 -11.61 -3.00 12.83
CA PRO A 7 -12.43 -1.92 12.30
C PRO A 7 -11.72 -1.08 11.22
N LEU A 8 -11.05 -1.72 10.27
CA LEU A 8 -10.62 -1.08 9.04
C LEU A 8 -11.85 -0.80 8.17
N PRO A 9 -11.94 0.37 7.51
CA PRO A 9 -12.95 0.57 6.48
C PRO A 9 -12.84 -0.52 5.42
N GLN A 10 -13.97 -0.99 4.90
CA GLN A 10 -14.00 -2.01 3.84
C GLN A 10 -13.11 -1.64 2.64
N ALA A 11 -12.97 -0.33 2.39
CA ALA A 11 -12.08 0.22 1.38
C ALA A 11 -10.61 -0.16 1.60
N ALA A 12 -10.12 -0.25 2.84
CA ALA A 12 -8.76 -0.68 3.19
C ALA A 12 -8.61 -2.20 3.30
N ILE A 13 -9.66 -2.91 3.75
CA ILE A 13 -9.66 -4.38 3.83
C ILE A 13 -9.55 -4.99 2.44
N THR A 14 -10.26 -4.45 1.46
CA THR A 14 -10.32 -5.00 0.09
C THR A 14 -8.93 -5.11 -0.58
N PRO A 15 -8.10 -4.05 -0.66
CA PRO A 15 -6.77 -4.17 -1.27
C PRO A 15 -5.84 -5.09 -0.47
N TRP A 16 -5.89 -5.05 0.86
CA TRP A 16 -5.06 -5.92 1.70
C TRP A 16 -5.48 -7.40 1.58
N TRP A 17 -6.77 -7.70 1.53
CA TRP A 17 -7.25 -9.04 1.21
C TRP A 17 -6.77 -9.49 -0.18
N ARG A 18 -6.83 -8.61 -1.18
CA ARG A 18 -6.29 -8.92 -2.52
C ARG A 18 -4.77 -9.14 -2.51
N LEU A 19 -4.04 -8.49 -1.62
CA LEU A 19 -2.62 -8.78 -1.42
C LEU A 19 -2.43 -10.20 -0.88
N LEU A 20 -3.13 -10.55 0.20
CA LEU A 20 -2.97 -11.85 0.88
C LEU A 20 -3.38 -13.06 0.01
N HIS A 21 -4.37 -12.89 -0.85
CA HIS A 21 -4.87 -13.97 -1.72
C HIS A 21 -4.31 -13.92 -3.15
N ASN A 22 -3.44 -12.94 -3.45
CA ASN A 22 -2.80 -12.73 -4.75
C ASN A 22 -3.70 -12.42 -6.00
N PRO A 23 -4.94 -11.89 -5.93
CA PRO A 23 -5.64 -11.44 -7.13
C PRO A 23 -5.20 -10.07 -7.70
N ILE A 24 -4.14 -9.41 -7.20
CA ILE A 24 -3.75 -8.06 -7.66
C ILE A 24 -3.49 -8.01 -9.18
N GLY A 25 -4.01 -6.95 -9.81
CA GLY A 25 -3.81 -6.65 -11.22
C GLY A 25 -2.49 -5.93 -11.46
N VAL A 26 -1.37 -6.65 -11.38
CA VAL A 26 -0.04 -6.11 -11.74
C VAL A 26 0.07 -5.87 -13.24
N ALA A 27 0.99 -4.99 -13.67
CA ALA A 27 1.13 -4.58 -15.07
C ALA A 27 1.18 -5.74 -16.08
N PRO A 28 1.97 -6.83 -15.88
CA PRO A 28 1.97 -7.97 -16.80
C PRO A 28 0.59 -8.64 -16.97
N LYS A 29 -0.18 -8.72 -15.87
CA LYS A 29 -1.52 -9.33 -15.86
C LYS A 29 -2.51 -8.46 -16.63
N LEU A 30 -2.46 -7.15 -16.42
CA LEU A 30 -3.31 -6.19 -17.11
C LEU A 30 -3.00 -6.13 -18.61
N PHE A 31 -1.72 -6.08 -18.98
CA PHE A 31 -1.26 -6.14 -20.37
C PHE A 31 -1.80 -7.39 -21.09
N ARG A 32 -1.74 -8.56 -20.43
CA ARG A 32 -2.27 -9.81 -20.99
C ARG A 32 -3.79 -9.79 -21.17
N TRP A 33 -4.52 -9.15 -20.27
CA TRP A 33 -5.99 -9.14 -20.29
C TRP A 33 -6.60 -8.07 -21.18
N ASN A 34 -5.96 -6.91 -21.28
CA ASN A 34 -6.44 -5.79 -22.08
C ASN A 34 -5.24 -4.93 -22.58
N PRO A 35 -4.52 -5.40 -23.62
CA PRO A 35 -3.35 -4.69 -24.14
C PRO A 35 -3.69 -3.34 -24.76
N THR A 36 -4.95 -3.11 -25.16
CA THR A 36 -5.41 -1.83 -25.72
C THR A 36 -5.41 -0.73 -24.67
N SER A 37 -5.90 -1.00 -23.45
CA SER A 37 -5.89 -0.04 -22.35
C SER A 37 -4.59 -0.06 -21.56
N PHE A 38 -3.87 -1.18 -21.56
CA PHE A 38 -2.60 -1.36 -20.86
C PHE A 38 -1.53 -1.81 -21.84
N PRO A 39 -0.83 -0.89 -22.52
CA PRO A 39 0.04 -1.22 -23.65
C PRO A 39 1.43 -1.74 -23.25
N SER A 40 1.76 -1.79 -21.96
CA SER A 40 3.06 -2.23 -21.45
C SER A 40 2.90 -3.21 -20.29
N PRO A 41 3.71 -4.28 -20.23
CA PRO A 41 3.76 -5.18 -19.07
C PRO A 41 4.65 -4.65 -17.94
N LEU A 42 5.29 -3.49 -18.09
CA LEU A 42 6.20 -2.91 -17.10
C LEU A 42 5.46 -1.94 -16.17
N CYS A 43 6.04 -1.69 -15.00
CA CYS A 43 5.54 -0.71 -14.05
C CYS A 43 5.37 0.66 -14.72
N ARG A 44 4.16 1.23 -14.65
CA ARG A 44 3.83 2.54 -15.23
C ARG A 44 4.70 3.69 -14.69
N PHE A 45 5.26 3.55 -13.49
CA PHE A 45 5.93 4.64 -12.79
C PHE A 45 7.46 4.63 -12.92
N CYS A 46 8.07 3.45 -12.99
CA CYS A 46 9.53 3.32 -13.03
C CYS A 46 10.03 2.35 -14.11
N THR A 47 9.15 1.83 -14.96
CA THR A 47 9.48 0.96 -16.11
C THR A 47 10.18 -0.37 -15.80
N GLU A 48 10.22 -0.78 -14.54
CA GLU A 48 10.75 -2.08 -14.10
C GLU A 48 9.69 -3.20 -14.19
N VAL A 49 10.12 -4.45 -14.08
CA VAL A 49 9.21 -5.60 -13.99
C VAL A 49 8.36 -5.51 -12.71
N GLU A 50 7.04 -5.50 -12.88
CA GLU A 50 6.09 -5.39 -11.77
C GLU A 50 5.55 -6.76 -11.34
N ASP A 51 6.07 -7.26 -10.22
CA ASP A 51 5.46 -8.30 -9.40
C ASP A 51 4.63 -7.68 -8.26
N THR A 52 3.98 -8.50 -7.42
CA THR A 52 3.16 -7.99 -6.30
C THR A 52 3.99 -7.17 -5.29
N PHE A 53 5.24 -7.55 -5.03
CA PHE A 53 6.13 -6.81 -4.13
C PHE A 53 6.48 -5.43 -4.69
N HIS A 54 6.78 -5.35 -5.99
CA HIS A 54 6.97 -4.11 -6.74
C HIS A 54 5.71 -3.24 -6.80
N PHE A 55 4.56 -3.87 -7.02
CA PHE A 55 3.28 -3.16 -7.06
C PHE A 55 3.01 -2.44 -5.75
N VAL A 56 3.25 -3.12 -4.61
CA VAL A 56 2.92 -2.59 -3.28
C VAL A 56 4.01 -1.66 -2.75
N VAL A 57 5.26 -2.10 -2.66
CA VAL A 57 6.32 -1.39 -1.89
C VAL A 57 7.63 -1.14 -2.64
N ARG A 58 8.09 -2.04 -3.53
CA ARG A 58 9.44 -1.93 -4.14
C ARG A 58 9.55 -0.86 -5.24
N CYS A 59 8.44 -0.43 -5.84
CA CYS A 59 8.48 0.65 -6.84
C CYS A 59 9.03 1.96 -6.21
N PRO A 60 10.12 2.56 -6.73
CA PRO A 60 10.73 3.75 -6.13
C PRO A 60 9.75 4.93 -5.96
N THR A 61 8.89 5.16 -6.95
CA THR A 61 7.88 6.22 -6.91
C THR A 61 6.87 6.02 -5.77
N LYS A 62 6.44 4.77 -5.54
CA LYS A 62 5.53 4.42 -4.44
C LYS A 62 6.26 4.38 -3.11
N TRP A 63 7.53 3.98 -3.10
CA TRP A 63 8.36 3.94 -1.89
C TRP A 63 8.56 5.33 -1.30
N VAL A 64 8.78 6.35 -2.12
CA VAL A 64 8.82 7.75 -1.66
C VAL A 64 7.55 8.14 -0.89
N PHE A 65 6.38 7.68 -1.34
CA PHE A 65 5.13 7.88 -0.61
C PHE A 65 5.06 7.02 0.66
N TRP A 66 5.45 5.74 0.61
CA TRP A 66 5.52 4.89 1.80
C TRP A 66 6.36 5.52 2.90
N SER A 67 7.59 5.96 2.59
CA SER A 67 8.47 6.61 3.56
C SER A 67 7.80 7.86 4.17
N ALA A 68 7.19 8.72 3.34
CA ALA A 68 6.50 9.91 3.82
C ALA A 68 5.27 9.56 4.70
N GLY A 69 4.47 8.56 4.31
CA GLY A 69 3.31 8.10 5.06
C GLY A 69 3.68 7.45 6.40
N LEU A 70 4.78 6.69 6.44
CA LEU A 70 5.32 6.12 7.67
C LEU A 70 5.82 7.22 8.62
N THR A 71 6.44 8.28 8.10
CA THR A 71 6.80 9.45 8.92
C THR A 71 5.56 10.16 9.45
N GLU A 72 4.55 10.42 8.62
CA GLU A 72 3.28 11.05 9.04
C GLU A 72 2.56 10.25 10.15
N MET A 73 2.71 8.93 10.15
CA MET A 73 2.12 8.02 11.14
C MET A 73 3.01 7.73 12.36
N ASN A 74 4.18 8.35 12.46
CA ASN A 74 5.19 8.08 13.50
C ASN A 74 5.69 6.61 13.54
N SER A 75 5.73 5.92 12.39
CA SER A 75 6.14 4.52 12.27
C SER A 75 7.46 4.33 11.52
N ALA A 76 8.11 5.42 11.09
CA ALA A 76 9.36 5.38 10.31
C ALA A 76 10.55 4.73 11.05
N SER A 77 10.54 4.69 12.39
CA SER A 77 11.56 3.99 13.17
C SER A 77 11.43 2.46 13.09
N CYS A 78 10.21 1.97 12.92
CA CYS A 78 9.89 0.54 12.87
C CYS A 78 10.07 -0.02 11.46
N PHE A 79 9.76 0.76 10.42
CA PHE A 79 9.78 0.31 9.04
C PHE A 79 10.77 1.15 8.21
N LYS A 80 11.98 0.64 8.05
CA LYS A 80 13.08 1.38 7.40
C LYS A 80 13.23 1.02 5.92
N THR A 81 12.83 -0.19 5.56
CA THR A 81 12.99 -0.75 4.21
C THR A 81 11.67 -1.22 3.63
N SER A 82 11.62 -1.39 2.31
CA SER A 82 10.44 -1.93 1.63
C SER A 82 10.12 -3.36 2.06
N GLU A 83 11.16 -4.11 2.43
CA GLU A 83 11.14 -5.48 2.92
C GLU A 83 10.48 -5.56 4.32
N ASP A 84 10.75 -4.58 5.20
CA ASP A 84 10.11 -4.49 6.51
C ASP A 84 8.59 -4.34 6.36
N VAL A 85 8.18 -3.37 5.53
CA VAL A 85 6.76 -3.11 5.25
C VAL A 85 6.10 -4.32 4.59
N TRP A 86 6.77 -4.92 3.60
CA TRP A 86 6.23 -6.11 2.92
C TRP A 86 6.00 -7.26 3.89
N THR A 87 6.99 -7.56 4.73
CA THR A 87 6.91 -8.62 5.72
C THR A 87 5.71 -8.38 6.64
N ALA A 88 5.61 -7.19 7.23
CA ALA A 88 4.49 -6.82 8.09
C ALA A 88 3.12 -6.93 7.38
N LEU A 89 3.02 -6.55 6.11
CA LEU A 89 1.79 -6.65 5.33
C LEU A 89 1.36 -8.10 5.05
N VAL A 90 2.30 -9.02 4.81
CA VAL A 90 1.97 -10.39 4.39
C VAL A 90 2.00 -11.41 5.53
N THR A 91 2.75 -11.16 6.60
CA THR A 91 2.87 -12.07 7.76
C THR A 91 2.22 -11.54 9.02
N PHE A 92 1.92 -10.24 9.09
CA PHE A 92 1.49 -9.54 10.29
C PHE A 92 2.52 -9.59 11.44
N GLN A 93 3.81 -9.64 11.11
CA GLN A 93 4.91 -9.68 12.08
C GLN A 93 5.90 -8.53 11.85
N ASP A 94 6.50 -8.04 12.93
CA ASP A 94 7.64 -7.12 12.91
C ASP A 94 8.92 -7.86 12.52
N THR A 95 9.82 -7.20 11.77
CA THR A 95 11.10 -7.75 11.36
C THR A 95 12.15 -7.79 12.47
N ALA A 96 12.01 -6.97 13.52
CA ALA A 96 12.97 -6.95 14.63
C ALA A 96 12.91 -8.22 15.49
N ASP A 97 11.71 -8.59 15.95
CA ASP A 97 11.52 -9.65 16.96
C ASP A 97 10.60 -10.79 16.49
N ASN A 98 10.12 -10.79 15.24
CA ASN A 98 9.06 -11.68 14.73
C ASN A 98 7.77 -11.68 15.58
N LEU A 99 7.56 -10.62 16.35
CA LEU A 99 6.36 -10.42 17.15
C LEU A 99 5.21 -9.99 16.26
N GLN A 100 3.97 -10.33 16.64
CA GLN A 100 2.81 -9.82 15.92
C GLN A 100 2.77 -8.29 16.04
N ILE A 101 2.60 -7.61 14.90
CA ILE A 101 2.39 -6.16 14.90
C ILE A 101 1.09 -5.83 15.63
N ASP A 102 1.11 -4.75 16.40
CA ASP A 102 -0.08 -4.34 17.14
C ASP A 102 -1.18 -3.80 16.21
N THR A 103 -2.38 -3.66 16.76
CA THR A 103 -3.56 -3.21 15.99
C THR A 103 -3.36 -1.81 15.41
N THR A 104 -2.68 -0.91 16.11
CA THR A 104 -2.37 0.45 15.65
C THR A 104 -1.49 0.42 14.40
N THR A 105 -0.44 -0.39 14.42
CA THR A 105 0.48 -0.60 13.32
C THR A 105 -0.24 -1.21 12.12
N MET A 106 -1.13 -2.19 12.37
CA MET A 106 -1.99 -2.73 11.31
C MET A 106 -2.83 -1.63 10.66
N TYR A 107 -3.45 -0.72 11.43
CA TYR A 107 -4.20 0.40 10.85
C TYR A 107 -3.32 1.28 9.98
N GLN A 108 -2.19 1.72 10.51
CA GLN A 108 -1.27 2.62 9.82
C GLN A 108 -0.87 2.03 8.46
N LEU A 109 -0.40 0.78 8.45
CA LEU A 109 0.00 0.10 7.21
C LEU A 109 -1.18 -0.09 6.26
N GLY A 110 -2.36 -0.43 6.76
CA GLY A 110 -3.57 -0.60 5.96
C GLY A 110 -4.02 0.69 5.26
N PHE A 111 -3.96 1.82 5.96
CA PHE A 111 -4.34 3.12 5.39
C PHE A 111 -3.31 3.68 4.42
N ILE A 112 -2.01 3.49 4.70
CA ILE A 112 -0.96 3.85 3.73
C ILE A 112 -1.12 2.98 2.47
N PHE A 113 -1.35 1.67 2.62
CA PHE A 113 -1.58 0.81 1.47
C PHE A 113 -2.86 1.18 0.70
N LEU A 114 -3.94 1.56 1.39
CA LEU A 114 -5.14 2.08 0.74
C LEU A 114 -4.85 3.32 -0.11
N ALA A 115 -4.03 4.25 0.37
CA ALA A 115 -3.64 5.43 -0.40
C ALA A 115 -2.82 5.07 -1.64
N VAL A 116 -1.85 4.14 -1.52
CA VAL A 116 -1.12 3.57 -2.67
C VAL A 116 -2.08 2.98 -3.68
N TRP A 117 -3.01 2.14 -3.21
CA TRP A 117 -3.99 1.47 -4.05
C TRP A 117 -4.86 2.47 -4.83
N LYS A 118 -5.49 3.42 -4.12
CA LYS A 118 -6.34 4.44 -4.74
C LYS A 118 -5.55 5.27 -5.77
N GLN A 119 -4.37 5.75 -5.40
CA GLN A 119 -3.58 6.58 -6.30
C GLN A 119 -3.08 5.79 -7.50
N HIS A 120 -2.65 4.54 -7.33
CA HIS A 120 -2.26 3.67 -8.44
C HIS A 120 -3.39 3.53 -9.45
N TRP A 121 -4.59 3.16 -9.00
CA TRP A 121 -5.70 2.89 -9.91
C TRP A 121 -6.26 4.14 -10.57
N ARG A 122 -6.23 5.29 -9.89
CA ARG A 122 -6.49 6.60 -10.53
C ARG A 122 -5.49 6.86 -11.65
N CYS A 123 -4.20 6.63 -11.42
CA CYS A 123 -3.19 6.82 -12.46
C CYS A 123 -3.39 5.83 -13.62
N ALA A 124 -3.83 4.61 -13.34
CA ALA A 124 -3.99 3.55 -14.33
C ALA A 124 -5.24 3.71 -15.19
N PHE A 125 -6.37 4.15 -14.61
CA PHE A 125 -7.66 4.24 -15.31
C PHE A 125 -8.01 5.67 -15.76
N ASP A 126 -7.63 6.69 -15.00
CA ASP A 126 -7.96 8.09 -15.31
C ASP A 126 -6.82 8.81 -16.06
N ASP A 127 -5.72 8.09 -16.32
CA ASP A 127 -4.49 8.59 -16.95
C ASP A 127 -3.87 9.84 -16.27
N ILE A 128 -4.10 9.96 -14.95
CA ILE A 128 -3.55 11.05 -14.14
C ILE A 128 -2.11 10.69 -13.71
N PRO A 129 -1.15 11.63 -13.75
CA PRO A 129 0.19 11.38 -13.22
C PRO A 129 0.20 11.06 -11.71
N TRP A 130 1.19 10.29 -11.26
CA TRP A 130 1.40 10.06 -9.84
C TRP A 130 1.63 11.40 -9.11
N SER A 131 0.92 11.61 -8.00
CA SER A 131 1.03 12.80 -7.17
C SER A 131 1.24 12.41 -5.71
N LEU A 132 2.43 12.74 -5.18
CA LEU A 132 2.77 12.52 -3.78
C LEU A 132 1.83 13.30 -2.85
N SER A 133 1.52 14.55 -3.18
CA SER A 133 0.62 15.40 -2.40
C SER A 133 -0.81 14.86 -2.38
N ALA A 134 -1.33 14.36 -3.50
CA ALA A 134 -2.65 13.75 -3.54
C ALA A 134 -2.71 12.46 -2.70
N ALA A 135 -1.66 11.63 -2.76
CA ALA A 135 -1.58 10.42 -1.95
C ALA A 135 -1.50 10.72 -0.45
N LEU A 136 -0.73 11.73 -0.04
CA LEU A 136 -0.65 12.19 1.36
C LEU A 136 -1.97 12.80 1.83
N ALA A 137 -2.64 13.60 1.00
CA ALA A 137 -3.96 14.14 1.33
C ALA A 137 -4.99 13.03 1.59
N LEU A 138 -4.97 11.95 0.80
CA LEU A 138 -5.81 10.76 1.05
C LEU A 138 -5.49 10.12 2.41
N LEU A 139 -4.22 10.03 2.77
CA LEU A 139 -3.80 9.48 4.06
C LEU A 139 -4.30 10.36 5.22
N GLN A 140 -4.10 11.68 5.11
CA GLN A 140 -4.50 12.67 6.12
C GLN A 140 -6.02 12.71 6.35
N GLN A 141 -6.81 12.63 5.27
CA GLN A 141 -8.27 12.56 5.37
C GLN A 141 -8.76 11.38 6.21
N ASN A 142 -8.00 10.27 6.22
CA ASN A 142 -8.36 9.06 6.97
C ASN A 142 -7.61 8.94 8.30
N ARG A 143 -6.80 9.94 8.70
CA ARG A 143 -5.95 9.89 9.89
C ARG A 143 -6.74 9.69 11.18
N HIS A 144 -7.92 10.31 11.29
CA HIS A 144 -8.83 10.16 12.44
C HIS A 144 -9.33 8.73 12.64
N LEU A 145 -9.30 7.88 11.61
CA LEU A 145 -9.69 6.47 11.70
C LEU A 145 -8.54 5.57 12.18
N VAL A 146 -7.30 6.07 12.16
CA VAL A 146 -6.07 5.35 12.54
C VAL A 146 -5.70 5.64 13.99
N LEU A 147 -5.96 6.86 14.45
CA LEU A 147 -5.68 7.35 15.78
C LEU A 147 -7.00 7.84 16.37
N PRO A 148 -7.79 6.98 17.03
CA PRO A 148 -8.92 7.45 17.81
C PRO A 148 -8.36 8.22 19.01
N ASP A 149 -8.41 9.54 18.92
CA ASP A 149 -8.26 10.55 19.96
C ASP A 149 -7.13 10.31 20.99
N LEU A 150 -5.95 10.90 20.69
CA LEU A 150 -5.15 11.55 21.72
C LEU A 150 -5.75 12.96 21.94
N GLU A 151 -6.96 13.03 22.50
CA GLU A 151 -7.53 14.22 23.14
C GLU A 151 -8.03 13.87 24.53
#